data_AF-A0A954PKF2-F1
#
_entry.id   AF-A0A954PKF2-F1
#
_cell.length_a   1.000
_cell.length_b   1.000
_cell.length_c   1.000
_cell.angle_alpha   90.00
_cell.angle_beta   90.00
_cell.angle_gamma   90.00
#
_symmetry.space_group_name_H-M   'P 1'
#
loop_
_entity.id
_entity.type
_entity.pdbx_description
1 polymer ?
#
loop_
_entity_poly.entity_id
_entity_poly.type
_entity_poly.pdbx_seq_one_letter_code
_entity_poly.pdbx_strand_id
1 'polypeptide(L)'
;LHVGVRRLSELNMVLAGSLLLFIFVAGPTVYLLGAALDNAGAYVERLPHASFWTASYAPATQSDWLAGWTLFYWGWWIAWSPFVGMFIARVSRGRTIREFITGVLLVPTAVAMIWLTGFGNTAIHQEIYQALDGDAPMKSGSYDYSPQDYSVQTIDADSGLPRTESGDWLVGPTATSVASPVSVLMEQSAEGLRTQTGAAVAYHRGVLVHDGTQTPYEPESQEIYHGKFEAEQKSLTLGGYLSEPVLNSAHTALADTTATAMFVMLRAYPLVTLTALIGTLSVILFFVTSSDSASLVADIIASGGRADPALGTRLFWGILEGVLASVLLLAGGLKALQTGSITIGLPFCVLIVLMCFSLAKGLREEARRMPS
;
A
#
# COMPACT_ATOMS: atom_id res chain seq x y z
N LEU A 1 28.71 -10.41 -7.50
CA LEU A 1 27.34 -9.94 -7.18
C LEU A 1 26.78 -8.89 -8.16
N HIS A 2 27.49 -7.80 -8.46
CA HIS A 2 26.95 -6.68 -9.28
C HIS A 2 26.37 -7.07 -10.66
N VAL A 3 27.00 -8.02 -11.36
CA VAL A 3 26.49 -8.51 -12.66
C VAL A 3 25.16 -9.28 -12.52
N GLY A 4 24.97 -9.98 -11.40
CA GLY A 4 23.74 -10.74 -11.12
C GLY A 4 22.55 -9.82 -10.86
N VAL A 5 22.71 -8.83 -9.98
CA VAL A 5 21.66 -7.86 -9.64
C VAL A 5 21.22 -7.06 -10.86
N ARG A 6 22.17 -6.64 -11.70
CA ARG A 6 21.86 -5.95 -12.96
C ARG A 6 21.00 -6.82 -13.88
N ARG A 7 21.36 -8.09 -14.07
CA ARG A 7 20.56 -9.02 -14.92
C ARG A 7 19.18 -9.28 -14.33
N LEU A 8 19.06 -9.40 -13.01
CA LEU A 8 17.77 -9.55 -12.34
C LEU A 8 16.89 -8.31 -12.54
N SER A 9 17.47 -7.11 -12.45
CA SER A 9 16.76 -5.85 -12.71
C SER A 9 16.32 -5.74 -14.17
N GLU A 10 17.20 -6.03 -15.12
CA GLU A 10 16.88 -6.04 -16.57
C GLU A 10 15.77 -7.05 -16.88
N LEU A 11 15.86 -8.27 -16.36
CA LEU A 11 14.82 -9.29 -16.49
C LEU A 11 13.49 -8.79 -15.91
N ASN A 12 13.51 -8.20 -14.72
CA ASN A 12 12.32 -7.68 -14.08
C ASN A 12 11.64 -6.57 -14.89
N MET A 13 12.42 -5.65 -15.49
CA MET A 13 11.89 -4.63 -16.39
C MET A 13 11.21 -5.24 -17.62
N VAL A 14 11.78 -6.31 -18.20
CA VAL A 14 11.17 -7.03 -19.32
C VAL A 14 9.88 -7.73 -18.88
N LEU A 15 9.87 -8.40 -17.73
CA LEU A 15 8.69 -9.08 -17.20
C LEU A 15 7.56 -8.08 -16.91
N ALA A 16 7.84 -7.03 -16.15
CA ALA A 16 6.87 -5.99 -15.83
C ALA A 16 6.35 -5.28 -17.09
N GLY A 17 7.24 -4.95 -18.03
CA GLY A 17 6.87 -4.35 -19.31
C GLY A 17 6.01 -5.28 -20.18
N SER A 18 6.33 -6.58 -20.20
CA SER A 18 5.55 -7.58 -20.93
C SER A 18 4.15 -7.78 -20.33
N LEU A 19 4.04 -7.78 -18.99
CA LEU A 19 2.77 -7.86 -18.29
C LEU A 19 1.91 -6.62 -18.59
N LEU A 20 2.49 -5.43 -18.51
CA LEU A 20 1.79 -4.19 -18.84
C LEU A 20 1.33 -4.18 -20.31
N LEU A 21 2.20 -4.57 -21.24
CA LEU A 21 1.84 -4.67 -22.65
C LEU A 21 0.69 -5.66 -22.86
N PHE A 22 0.75 -6.81 -22.19
CA PHE A 22 -0.33 -7.80 -22.22
C PHE A 22 -1.65 -7.21 -21.71
N ILE A 23 -1.65 -6.46 -20.60
CA ILE A 23 -2.86 -5.80 -20.08
C ILE A 23 -3.47 -4.85 -21.11
N PHE A 24 -2.65 -4.06 -21.82
CA PHE A 24 -3.13 -3.13 -22.83
C PHE A 24 -3.65 -3.82 -24.09
N VAL A 25 -2.99 -4.89 -24.55
CA VAL A 25 -3.34 -5.60 -25.80
C VAL A 25 -4.50 -6.57 -25.59
N ALA A 26 -4.43 -7.36 -24.51
CA ALA A 26 -5.43 -8.36 -24.19
C ALA A 26 -6.57 -7.80 -23.34
N GLY A 27 -6.57 -6.51 -23.01
CA GLY A 27 -7.64 -5.83 -22.25
C GLY A 27 -8.49 -4.91 -23.13
N PRO A 28 -9.28 -4.00 -22.52
CA PRO A 28 -10.08 -3.02 -23.26
C PRO A 28 -9.19 -1.90 -23.83
N THR A 29 -8.41 -2.22 -24.87
CA THR A 29 -7.33 -1.37 -25.41
C THR A 29 -7.77 0.06 -25.71
N VAL A 30 -8.88 0.22 -26.44
CA VAL A 30 -9.37 1.56 -26.84
C VAL A 30 -9.71 2.41 -25.61
N TYR A 31 -10.35 1.80 -24.62
CA TYR A 31 -10.66 2.46 -23.36
C TYR A 31 -9.39 2.82 -22.58
N LEU A 32 -8.40 1.92 -22.49
CA LEU A 32 -7.14 2.19 -21.78
C LEU A 32 -6.32 3.29 -22.46
N LEU A 33 -6.30 3.34 -23.79
CA LEU A 33 -5.62 4.40 -24.53
C LEU A 33 -6.30 5.76 -24.33
N GLY A 34 -7.64 5.81 -24.35
CA GLY A 34 -8.39 7.02 -24.03
C GLY A 34 -8.16 7.46 -22.58
N ALA A 35 -8.27 6.52 -21.65
CA ALA A 35 -8.05 6.76 -20.22
C ALA A 35 -6.64 7.28 -19.92
N ALA A 36 -5.61 6.83 -20.65
CA ALA A 36 -4.25 7.33 -20.46
C ALA A 36 -4.14 8.84 -20.74
N LEU A 37 -4.82 9.32 -21.78
CA LEU A 37 -4.88 10.74 -22.12
C LEU A 37 -5.73 11.52 -21.13
N ASP A 38 -6.90 10.99 -20.76
CA ASP A 38 -7.80 11.63 -19.78
C ASP A 38 -7.13 11.75 -18.42
N ASN A 39 -6.44 10.70 -17.95
CA ASN A 39 -5.68 10.71 -16.71
C ASN A 39 -4.57 11.76 -16.73
N ALA A 40 -3.89 11.94 -17.86
CA ALA A 40 -2.86 12.97 -18.02
C ALA A 40 -3.44 14.39 -17.91
N GLY A 41 -4.55 14.65 -18.60
CA GLY A 41 -5.26 15.93 -18.51
C GLY A 41 -5.78 16.20 -17.10
N ALA A 42 -6.46 15.22 -16.50
CA ALA A 42 -7.01 15.31 -15.15
C ALA A 42 -5.93 15.50 -14.09
N TYR A 43 -4.76 14.87 -14.24
CA TYR A 43 -3.64 15.07 -13.33
C TYR A 43 -3.18 16.53 -13.33
N VAL A 44 -2.99 17.13 -14.50
CA VAL A 44 -2.59 18.54 -14.63
C VAL A 44 -3.65 19.49 -14.07
N GLU A 45 -4.92 19.22 -14.35
CA GLU A 45 -6.04 20.02 -13.85
C GLU A 45 -6.13 19.99 -12.32
N ARG A 46 -5.99 18.80 -11.71
CA ARG A 46 -6.18 18.60 -10.27
C ARG A 46 -4.94 18.90 -9.44
N LEU A 47 -3.75 18.95 -10.05
CA LEU A 47 -2.48 19.12 -9.35
C LEU A 47 -2.46 20.32 -8.39
N PRO A 48 -2.95 21.53 -8.77
CA PRO A 48 -2.95 22.67 -7.86
C PRO A 48 -3.82 22.40 -6.63
N HIS A 49 -5.07 21.95 -6.82
CA HIS A 49 -5.97 21.67 -5.70
C HIS A 49 -5.41 20.58 -4.78
N ALA A 50 -4.94 19.46 -5.35
CA ALA A 50 -4.39 18.35 -4.59
C ALA A 50 -3.12 18.72 -3.79
N SER A 51 -2.32 19.69 -4.28
CA SER A 51 -1.10 20.15 -3.60
C SER A 51 -1.37 20.95 -2.32
N PHE A 52 -2.54 21.61 -2.23
CA PHE A 52 -2.88 22.51 -1.11
C PHE A 52 -4.05 22.01 -0.26
N TRP A 53 -4.65 20.87 -0.60
CA TRP A 53 -5.78 20.33 0.14
C TRP A 53 -5.33 19.68 1.46
N THR A 54 -5.80 20.22 2.58
CA THR A 54 -5.41 19.82 3.95
C THR A 54 -6.55 19.15 4.72
N ALA A 55 -7.68 18.86 4.07
CA ALA A 55 -8.89 18.33 4.69
C ALA A 55 -9.44 19.16 5.90
N SER A 56 -9.03 20.42 6.06
CA SER A 56 -9.34 21.21 7.27
C SER A 56 -10.84 21.49 7.50
N TYR A 57 -11.64 21.47 6.42
CA TYR A 57 -13.10 21.60 6.48
C TYR A 57 -13.82 20.30 6.10
N ALA A 58 -13.08 19.20 5.95
CA ALA A 58 -13.63 17.95 5.49
C ALA A 58 -14.16 17.12 6.68
N PRO A 59 -15.15 16.24 6.46
CA PRO A 59 -15.59 15.26 7.45
C PRO A 59 -14.41 14.38 7.92
N ALA A 60 -14.53 13.79 9.11
CA ALA A 60 -13.49 12.92 9.68
C ALA A 60 -13.04 11.82 8.70
N THR A 61 -13.96 11.22 7.94
CA THR A 61 -13.67 10.20 6.93
C THR A 61 -12.69 10.65 5.85
N GLN A 62 -12.77 11.91 5.40
CA GLN A 62 -11.85 12.47 4.40
C GLN A 62 -10.50 12.85 5.01
N SER A 63 -10.49 13.30 6.26
CA SER A 63 -9.25 13.56 7.00
C SER A 63 -8.49 12.26 7.26
N ASP A 64 -9.19 11.17 7.60
CA ASP A 64 -8.60 9.84 7.75
C ASP A 64 -8.07 9.32 6.41
N TRP A 65 -8.81 9.56 5.31
CA TRP A 65 -8.33 9.27 3.96
C TRP A 65 -7.04 10.05 3.61
N LEU A 66 -6.97 11.34 3.94
CA LEU A 66 -5.77 12.15 3.72
C LEU A 66 -4.56 11.56 4.46
N ALA A 67 -4.76 11.11 5.70
CA ALA A 67 -3.72 10.48 6.51
C ALA A 67 -3.27 9.13 5.92
N GLY A 68 -4.23 8.26 5.57
CA GLY A 68 -3.97 6.91 5.06
C GLY A 68 -3.38 6.86 3.64
N TRP A 69 -3.62 7.90 2.83
CA TRP A 69 -3.13 8.00 1.46
C TRP A 69 -2.05 9.06 1.31
N THR A 70 -2.45 10.33 1.31
CA THR A 70 -1.56 11.43 0.90
C THR A 70 -0.39 11.60 1.86
N LEU A 71 -0.65 11.73 3.16
CA LEU A 71 0.41 11.92 4.16
C LEU A 71 1.29 10.68 4.31
N PHE A 72 0.70 9.49 4.21
CA PHE A 72 1.44 8.24 4.18
C PHE A 72 2.46 8.22 3.02
N TYR A 73 2.02 8.45 1.78
CA TYR A 73 2.93 8.45 0.63
C TYR A 73 3.96 9.57 0.72
N TRP A 74 3.60 10.77 1.19
CA TRP A 74 4.59 11.82 1.47
C TRP A 74 5.65 11.36 2.47
N GLY A 75 5.23 10.78 3.60
CA GLY A 75 6.14 10.25 4.62
C GLY A 75 7.06 9.16 4.08
N TRP A 76 6.51 8.23 3.30
CA TRP A 76 7.27 7.19 2.61
C TRP A 76 8.31 7.80 1.66
N TRP A 77 7.90 8.62 0.69
CA TRP A 77 8.82 9.17 -0.31
C TRP A 77 9.92 10.03 0.32
N ILE A 78 9.59 10.80 1.36
CA ILE A 78 10.57 11.60 2.11
C ILE A 78 11.58 10.70 2.82
N ALA A 79 11.12 9.67 3.54
CA ALA A 79 11.99 8.72 4.23
C ALA A 79 12.91 7.96 3.26
N TRP A 80 12.45 7.71 2.03
CA TRP A 80 13.21 6.98 1.03
C TRP A 80 14.11 7.86 0.13
N SER A 81 13.93 9.17 0.18
CA SER A 81 14.68 10.14 -0.65
C SER A 81 16.21 10.06 -0.53
N PRO A 82 16.85 9.73 0.62
CA PRO A 82 18.31 9.64 0.68
C PRO A 82 18.86 8.48 -0.17
N PHE A 83 18.13 7.36 -0.19
CA PHE A 83 18.49 6.18 -0.96
C PHE A 83 18.36 6.44 -2.46
N VAL A 84 17.20 6.95 -2.87
CA VAL A 84 16.90 7.28 -4.26
C VAL A 84 17.81 8.37 -4.78
N GLY A 85 18.05 9.42 -3.99
CA GLY A 85 18.92 10.55 -4.35
C GLY A 85 20.36 10.12 -4.63
N MET A 86 20.94 9.25 -3.79
CA MET A 86 22.29 8.72 -4.01
C MET A 86 22.37 7.88 -5.29
N PHE A 87 21.39 7.01 -5.53
CA PHE A 87 21.35 6.18 -6.74
C PHE A 87 21.24 7.04 -8.00
N ILE A 88 20.26 7.95 -8.03
CA ILE A 88 20.00 8.86 -9.15
C ILE A 88 21.21 9.74 -9.44
N ALA A 89 21.90 10.25 -8.41
CA ALA A 89 23.12 11.03 -8.57
C ALA A 89 24.24 10.22 -9.25
N ARG A 90 24.42 8.95 -8.88
CA ARG A 90 25.46 8.07 -9.46
C ARG A 90 25.23 7.79 -10.94
N VAL A 91 23.99 7.52 -11.35
CA VAL A 91 23.65 7.23 -12.75
C VAL A 91 23.53 8.49 -13.63
N SER A 92 23.54 9.67 -13.02
CA SER A 92 23.39 10.96 -13.72
C SER A 92 24.71 11.72 -13.92
N ARG A 93 25.86 11.07 -13.68
CA ARG A 93 27.18 11.69 -13.84
C ARG A 93 27.37 12.19 -15.28
N GLY A 94 27.74 13.47 -15.43
CA GLY A 94 27.99 14.10 -16.73
C GLY A 94 26.75 14.68 -17.42
N ARG A 95 25.57 14.62 -16.81
CA ARG A 95 24.37 15.31 -17.31
C ARG A 95 24.31 16.76 -16.83
N THR A 96 23.68 17.62 -17.61
CA THR A 96 23.35 18.98 -17.15
C THR A 96 22.26 18.92 -16.07
N ILE A 97 22.19 19.94 -15.20
CA ILE A 97 21.14 20.05 -14.18
C ILE A 97 19.74 20.04 -14.81
N ARG A 98 19.58 20.65 -16.00
CA ARG A 98 18.29 20.68 -16.70
C ARG A 98 17.88 19.29 -17.17
N GLU A 99 18.76 18.58 -17.88
CA GLU A 99 18.48 17.20 -18.34
C GLU A 99 18.21 16.27 -17.16
N PHE A 100 18.94 16.45 -16.06
CA PHE A 100 18.74 15.72 -14.82
C PHE A 100 17.32 15.93 -14.26
N ILE A 101 16.92 17.18 -14.02
CA ILE A 101 15.62 17.50 -13.43
C ILE A 101 14.49 17.04 -14.36
N THR A 102 14.57 17.35 -15.66
CA THR A 102 13.54 16.96 -16.62
C THR A 102 13.40 15.44 -16.72
N GLY A 103 14.52 14.71 -16.77
CA GLY A 103 14.50 13.24 -16.84
C GLY A 103 13.92 12.59 -15.59
N VAL A 104 14.32 13.05 -14.40
CA VAL A 104 13.88 12.49 -13.11
C VAL A 104 12.41 12.80 -12.82
N LEU A 105 11.89 13.93 -13.28
CA LEU A 105 10.48 14.29 -13.09
C LEU A 105 9.56 13.65 -14.13
N LEU A 106 9.89 13.76 -15.42
CA LEU A 106 8.95 13.38 -16.48
C LEU A 106 8.91 11.86 -16.75
N VAL A 107 10.06 11.18 -16.75
CA VAL A 107 10.12 9.76 -17.14
C VAL A 107 9.39 8.88 -16.12
N PRO A 108 9.67 8.95 -14.80
CA PRO A 108 8.96 8.14 -13.82
C PRO A 108 7.47 8.47 -13.75
N THR A 109 7.11 9.75 -13.87
CA THR A 109 5.70 10.18 -13.87
C THR A 109 4.94 9.57 -15.05
N ALA A 110 5.51 9.62 -16.26
CA ALA A 110 4.88 9.03 -17.44
C ALA A 110 4.74 7.50 -17.29
N VAL A 111 5.79 6.81 -16.84
CA VAL A 111 5.73 5.35 -16.61
C VAL A 111 4.69 5.00 -15.55
N ALA A 112 4.65 5.72 -14.43
CA ALA A 112 3.66 5.52 -13.38
C ALA A 112 2.24 5.76 -13.88
N MET A 113 2.03 6.80 -14.68
CA MET A 113 0.72 7.12 -15.26
C MET A 113 0.23 6.01 -16.21
N ILE A 114 1.10 5.49 -17.08
CA ILE A 114 0.74 4.36 -17.96
C ILE A 114 0.50 3.08 -17.15
N TRP A 115 1.31 2.83 -16.11
CA TRP A 115 1.14 1.68 -15.23
C TRP A 115 -0.19 1.72 -14.48
N LEU A 116 -0.48 2.83 -13.82
CA LEU A 116 -1.73 3.04 -13.08
C LEU A 116 -2.94 3.04 -14.02
N THR A 117 -2.80 3.54 -15.25
CA THR A 117 -3.85 3.42 -16.25
C THR A 117 -4.08 1.96 -16.62
N GLY A 118 -3.02 1.22 -16.93
CA GLY A 118 -3.12 -0.19 -17.32
C GLY A 118 -3.85 -1.02 -16.27
N PHE A 119 -3.37 -1.03 -15.03
CA PHE A 119 -3.97 -1.85 -13.97
C PHE A 119 -5.21 -1.20 -13.34
N GLY A 120 -5.12 0.08 -12.99
CA GLY A 120 -6.18 0.80 -12.28
C GLY A 120 -7.42 1.04 -13.14
N ASN A 121 -7.27 1.54 -14.36
CA ASN A 121 -8.45 1.73 -15.22
C ASN A 121 -9.04 0.40 -15.69
N THR A 122 -8.23 -0.67 -15.82
CA THR A 122 -8.77 -2.03 -16.03
C THR A 122 -9.65 -2.46 -14.86
N ALA A 123 -9.18 -2.32 -13.62
CA ALA A 123 -9.98 -2.62 -12.44
C ALA A 123 -11.28 -1.78 -12.41
N ILE A 124 -11.20 -0.48 -12.71
CA ILE A 124 -12.39 0.38 -12.81
C ILE A 124 -13.33 -0.07 -13.93
N HIS A 125 -12.79 -0.51 -15.08
CA HIS A 125 -13.58 -1.01 -16.19
C HIS A 125 -14.38 -2.25 -15.81
N GLN A 126 -13.75 -3.17 -15.05
CA GLN A 126 -14.42 -4.36 -14.52
C GLN A 126 -15.64 -3.98 -13.66
N GLU A 127 -15.47 -3.02 -12.75
CA GLU A 127 -16.57 -2.55 -11.89
C GLU A 127 -17.69 -1.87 -12.66
N ILE A 128 -17.36 -0.94 -13.56
CA ILE A 128 -18.37 -0.15 -14.29
C ILE A 128 -19.17 -1.05 -15.22
N TYR A 129 -18.51 -1.91 -16.00
CA TYR A 129 -19.21 -2.74 -16.99
C TYR A 129 -20.03 -3.85 -16.36
N GLN A 130 -19.61 -4.36 -15.21
CA GLN A 130 -20.43 -5.26 -14.42
C GLN A 130 -21.72 -4.59 -13.91
N ALA A 131 -21.65 -3.33 -13.46
CA ALA A 131 -22.83 -2.59 -13.04
C ALA A 131 -23.81 -2.31 -14.21
N LEU A 132 -23.31 -2.26 -15.45
CA LEU A 132 -24.09 -2.04 -16.66
C LEU A 132 -24.67 -3.33 -17.27
N ASP A 133 -24.19 -4.50 -16.87
CA ASP A 133 -24.55 -5.82 -17.43
C ASP A 133 -26.00 -6.26 -17.12
N GLY A 134 -26.78 -5.41 -16.45
CA GLY A 134 -28.24 -5.50 -16.44
C GLY A 134 -28.90 -5.10 -17.78
N ASP A 135 -28.25 -4.24 -18.59
CA ASP A 135 -28.85 -3.64 -19.81
C ASP A 135 -27.86 -3.43 -20.98
N ALA A 136 -26.56 -3.71 -20.85
CA ALA A 136 -25.57 -3.43 -21.90
C ALA A 136 -25.40 -4.60 -22.89
N PRO A 137 -25.33 -4.33 -24.21
CA PRO A 137 -24.95 -5.33 -25.19
C PRO A 137 -23.45 -5.58 -25.10
N MET A 138 -23.02 -6.46 -24.18
CA MET A 138 -21.65 -6.98 -24.22
C MET A 138 -21.41 -7.68 -25.55
N LYS A 139 -20.22 -7.48 -26.12
CA LYS A 139 -19.63 -8.51 -26.98
C LYS A 139 -19.37 -9.73 -26.10
N SER A 140 -20.41 -10.55 -25.96
CA SER A 140 -20.36 -11.93 -25.49
C SER A 140 -19.11 -12.61 -26.08
N GLY A 141 -18.13 -12.91 -25.23
CA GLY A 141 -17.10 -13.90 -25.57
C GLY A 141 -15.66 -13.70 -25.10
N SER A 142 -15.22 -12.56 -24.55
CA SER A 142 -13.77 -12.37 -24.28
C SER A 142 -13.33 -12.16 -22.82
N TYR A 143 -14.19 -11.68 -21.92
CA TYR A 143 -13.84 -11.44 -20.51
C TYR A 143 -14.95 -11.90 -19.59
N ASP A 144 -14.58 -12.58 -18.50
CA ASP A 144 -15.50 -12.95 -17.43
C ASP A 144 -15.32 -11.99 -16.25
N TYR A 145 -16.28 -11.07 -16.11
CA TYR A 145 -16.35 -10.13 -14.98
C TYR A 145 -17.40 -10.56 -13.95
N SER A 146 -17.80 -11.85 -13.96
CA SER A 146 -18.77 -12.36 -12.99
C SER A 146 -18.26 -12.17 -11.55
N PRO A 147 -19.15 -11.75 -10.63
CA PRO A 147 -18.77 -11.67 -9.23
C PRO A 147 -18.38 -13.07 -8.74
N GLN A 148 -17.38 -13.12 -7.86
CA GLN A 148 -16.87 -14.37 -7.33
C GLN A 148 -17.36 -14.54 -5.90
N ASP A 149 -17.67 -15.78 -5.53
CA ASP A 149 -18.13 -16.07 -4.18
C ASP A 149 -16.98 -16.01 -3.18
N TYR A 150 -17.16 -15.21 -2.14
CA TYR A 150 -16.25 -15.09 -1.02
C TYR A 150 -17.00 -15.28 0.28
N SER A 151 -16.29 -15.84 1.26
CA SER A 151 -16.74 -15.86 2.65
C SER A 151 -16.48 -14.49 3.26
N VAL A 152 -17.53 -13.75 3.59
CA VAL A 152 -17.46 -12.43 4.21
C VAL A 152 -17.83 -12.56 5.68
N GLN A 153 -17.10 -11.85 6.54
CA GLN A 153 -17.36 -11.84 7.97
C GLN A 153 -18.74 -11.24 8.27
N THR A 154 -19.57 -11.96 9.01
CA THR A 154 -20.88 -11.45 9.44
C THR A 154 -20.68 -10.40 10.54
N ILE A 155 -21.24 -9.21 10.32
CA ILE A 155 -21.18 -8.08 11.25
C ILE A 155 -22.56 -7.89 11.90
N ASP A 156 -22.57 -7.74 13.22
CA ASP A 156 -23.76 -7.41 13.97
C ASP A 156 -24.27 -6.00 13.65
N ALA A 157 -25.58 -5.87 13.38
CA ALA A 157 -26.17 -4.63 12.91
C ALA A 157 -26.21 -3.52 13.98
N ASP A 158 -26.31 -3.89 15.26
CA ASP A 158 -26.45 -2.93 16.36
C ASP A 158 -25.08 -2.44 16.85
N SER A 159 -24.12 -3.35 17.01
CA SER A 159 -22.78 -3.05 17.54
C SER A 159 -21.74 -2.73 16.45
N GLY A 160 -21.95 -3.18 15.21
CA GLY A 160 -20.94 -3.11 14.16
C GLY A 160 -19.76 -4.05 14.37
N LEU A 161 -19.86 -5.02 15.30
CA LEU A 161 -18.81 -5.96 15.63
C LEU A 161 -19.02 -7.33 14.95
N PRO A 162 -17.96 -8.04 14.58
CA PRO A 162 -18.06 -9.39 14.02
C PRO A 162 -18.55 -10.43 15.04
N ARG A 163 -19.23 -11.46 14.52
CA ARG A 163 -19.76 -12.59 15.31
C ARG A 163 -18.83 -13.81 15.29
N THR A 164 -18.84 -14.59 16.37
CA THR A 164 -18.22 -15.93 16.41
C THR A 164 -19.01 -16.93 15.58
N GLU A 165 -18.38 -18.01 15.10
CA GLU A 165 -19.05 -19.08 14.32
C GLU A 165 -20.28 -19.68 15.03
N SER A 166 -20.28 -19.71 16.36
CA SER A 166 -21.43 -20.18 17.14
C SER A 166 -22.58 -19.15 17.23
N GLY A 167 -22.33 -17.88 16.87
CA GLY A 167 -23.28 -16.77 16.98
C GLY A 167 -23.47 -16.22 18.39
N ASP A 168 -22.86 -16.85 19.40
CA ASP A 168 -23.08 -16.52 20.82
C ASP A 168 -22.38 -15.23 21.26
N TRP A 169 -21.26 -14.88 20.62
CA TRP A 169 -20.42 -13.76 21.04
C TRP A 169 -20.07 -12.83 19.88
N LEU A 170 -19.94 -11.56 20.23
CA LEU A 170 -19.32 -10.52 19.42
C LEU A 170 -17.83 -10.46 19.72
N VAL A 171 -17.06 -9.99 18.75
CA VAL A 171 -15.61 -9.93 18.84
C VAL A 171 -15.14 -8.54 18.43
N GLY A 172 -14.29 -7.90 19.22
CA GLY A 172 -13.79 -6.56 18.87
C GLY A 172 -12.34 -6.29 19.27
N PRO A 173 -11.68 -5.31 18.63
CA PRO A 173 -10.27 -4.97 18.88
C PRO A 173 -10.06 -4.24 20.22
N THR A 174 -8.85 -4.29 20.78
CA THR A 174 -8.45 -3.63 22.04
C THR A 174 -7.41 -2.51 21.86
N ALA A 175 -7.21 -1.70 22.91
CA ALA A 175 -6.28 -0.57 22.94
C ALA A 175 -4.81 -0.93 22.65
N THR A 176 -4.39 -2.08 23.15
CA THR A 176 -3.03 -2.64 23.02
C THR A 176 -2.80 -3.31 21.65
N SER A 177 -3.81 -3.27 20.78
CA SER A 177 -4.00 -4.22 19.68
C SER A 177 -4.04 -3.54 18.30
N VAL A 178 -3.39 -2.38 18.13
CA VAL A 178 -3.03 -1.90 16.78
C VAL A 178 -1.99 -2.83 16.13
N ALA A 179 -1.28 -3.63 16.95
CA ALA A 179 -0.16 -4.47 16.57
C ALA A 179 -0.28 -5.96 17.01
N SER A 180 -1.47 -6.43 17.38
CA SER A 180 -1.78 -7.85 17.57
C SER A 180 -3.29 -7.96 17.73
N PRO A 181 -4.02 -8.75 16.92
CA PRO A 181 -5.46 -8.86 17.02
C PRO A 181 -5.84 -9.67 18.26
N VAL A 182 -5.82 -9.04 19.43
CA VAL A 182 -6.45 -9.59 20.64
C VAL A 182 -7.91 -9.17 20.58
N SER A 183 -8.64 -9.98 19.83
CA SER A 183 -10.08 -9.92 19.62
C SER A 183 -10.79 -10.34 20.90
N VAL A 184 -11.50 -9.43 21.57
CA VAL A 184 -12.15 -9.69 22.87
C VAL A 184 -13.57 -10.17 22.68
N LEU A 185 -13.93 -11.25 23.38
CA LEU A 185 -15.29 -11.77 23.45
C LEU A 185 -16.21 -10.82 24.23
N MET A 186 -17.28 -10.40 23.57
CA MET A 186 -18.26 -9.46 24.11
C MET A 186 -19.69 -9.86 23.75
N GLU A 187 -20.65 -9.36 24.50
CA GLU A 187 -22.08 -9.44 24.20
C GLU A 187 -22.68 -8.03 24.15
N GLN A 188 -23.63 -7.83 23.24
CA GLN A 188 -24.44 -6.61 23.21
C GLN A 188 -25.62 -6.79 24.17
N SER A 189 -25.58 -6.06 25.28
CA SER A 189 -26.69 -6.00 26.24
C SER A 189 -27.51 -4.73 26.05
N ALA A 190 -28.69 -4.66 26.68
CA ALA A 190 -29.53 -3.46 26.69
C ALA A 190 -28.83 -2.24 27.35
N GLU A 191 -27.81 -2.48 28.17
CA GLU A 191 -27.03 -1.46 28.88
C GLU A 191 -25.74 -1.07 28.15
N GLY A 192 -25.40 -1.73 27.04
CA GLY A 192 -24.14 -1.53 26.31
C GLY A 192 -23.36 -2.83 26.09
N LEU A 193 -22.10 -2.70 25.67
CA LEU A 193 -21.22 -3.85 25.45
C LEU A 193 -20.66 -4.38 26.78
N ARG A 194 -20.67 -5.70 26.93
CA ARG A 194 -20.09 -6.40 28.09
C ARG A 194 -19.12 -7.47 27.65
N THR A 195 -18.02 -7.65 28.36
CA THR A 195 -17.09 -8.75 28.08
C THR A 195 -17.63 -10.09 28.59
N GLN A 196 -17.00 -11.19 28.19
CA GLN A 196 -17.35 -12.53 28.68
C GLN A 196 -17.32 -12.66 30.21
N THR A 197 -16.44 -11.91 30.90
CA THR A 197 -16.38 -11.89 32.37
C THR A 197 -17.40 -10.94 33.01
N GLY A 198 -18.17 -10.21 32.20
CA GLY A 198 -19.22 -9.29 32.63
C GLY A 198 -18.75 -7.85 32.85
N ALA A 199 -17.52 -7.48 32.45
CA ALA A 199 -17.05 -6.11 32.53
C ALA A 199 -17.77 -5.22 31.51
N ALA A 200 -18.28 -4.07 31.95
CA ALA A 200 -18.89 -3.09 31.05
C ALA A 200 -17.80 -2.33 30.29
N VAL A 201 -17.91 -2.31 28.95
CA VAL A 201 -16.92 -1.72 28.05
C VAL A 201 -17.58 -0.87 26.97
N ALA A 202 -16.84 0.08 26.42
CA ALA A 202 -17.28 0.93 25.33
C ALA A 202 -16.13 1.25 24.36
N TYR A 203 -16.46 1.58 23.11
CA TYR A 203 -15.46 2.06 22.15
C TYR A 203 -15.34 3.58 22.20
N HIS A 204 -14.14 4.05 22.53
CA HIS A 204 -13.80 5.47 22.44
C HIS A 204 -12.68 5.66 21.42
N ARG A 205 -12.97 6.30 20.28
CA ARG A 205 -12.01 6.55 19.18
C ARG A 205 -11.32 5.27 18.68
N GLY A 206 -12.06 4.17 18.60
CA GLY A 206 -11.55 2.87 18.12
C GLY A 206 -10.73 2.08 19.15
N VAL A 207 -10.70 2.56 20.40
CA VAL A 207 -10.06 1.88 21.52
C VAL A 207 -11.13 1.36 22.48
N LEU A 208 -11.03 0.10 22.87
CA LEU A 208 -11.88 -0.48 23.90
C LEU A 208 -11.46 0.08 25.27
N VAL A 209 -12.39 0.73 25.96
CA VAL A 209 -12.22 1.32 27.29
C VAL A 209 -13.26 0.75 28.25
N HIS A 210 -13.00 0.85 29.55
CA HIS A 210 -14.04 0.59 30.54
C HIS A 210 -15.19 1.59 30.36
N ASP A 211 -16.44 1.13 30.46
CA ASP A 211 -17.61 1.99 30.25
C ASP A 211 -17.65 3.13 31.28
N GLY A 212 -18.01 4.32 30.80
CA GLY A 212 -17.98 5.56 31.60
C GLY A 212 -16.58 6.09 31.94
N THR A 213 -15.50 5.43 31.54
CA THR A 213 -14.12 5.92 31.73
C THR A 213 -13.37 6.05 30.39
N GLN A 214 -12.22 6.73 30.42
CA GLN A 214 -11.30 6.77 29.27
C GLN A 214 -10.09 5.84 29.47
N THR A 215 -10.16 4.92 30.44
CA THR A 215 -9.05 3.99 30.71
C THR A 215 -9.13 2.81 29.75
N PRO A 216 -8.07 2.54 28.96
CA PRO A 216 -7.96 1.34 28.13
C PRO A 216 -8.33 0.06 28.88
N TYR A 217 -9.15 -0.78 28.25
CA TYR A 217 -9.48 -2.10 28.78
C TYR A 217 -8.38 -3.10 28.37
N GLU A 218 -7.85 -3.82 29.36
CA GLU A 218 -6.92 -4.95 29.12
C GLU A 218 -7.69 -6.26 29.30
N PRO A 219 -7.81 -7.08 28.25
CA PRO A 219 -8.56 -8.32 28.34
C PRO A 219 -7.84 -9.39 29.14
N GLU A 220 -8.62 -10.19 29.86
CA GLU A 220 -8.11 -11.39 30.51
C GLU A 220 -7.82 -12.50 29.48
N SER A 221 -6.90 -13.42 29.77
CA SER A 221 -6.50 -14.48 28.81
C SER A 221 -7.67 -15.35 28.33
N GLN A 222 -8.74 -15.47 29.12
CA GLN A 222 -9.95 -16.21 28.76
C GLN A 222 -10.88 -15.45 27.81
N GLU A 223 -10.80 -14.12 27.78
CA GLU A 223 -11.62 -13.26 26.91
C GLU A 223 -11.03 -13.14 25.50
N ILE A 224 -9.79 -13.62 25.30
CA ILE A 224 -9.10 -13.55 24.03
C ILE A 224 -9.65 -14.60 23.08
N TYR A 225 -10.20 -14.13 21.97
CA TYR A 225 -10.76 -14.96 20.94
C TYR A 225 -9.69 -15.51 19.99
N HIS A 226 -9.68 -16.84 19.85
CA HIS A 226 -8.83 -17.57 18.91
C HIS A 226 -9.63 -18.51 17.98
N GLY A 227 -10.94 -18.29 17.88
CA GLY A 227 -11.87 -19.15 17.11
C GLY A 227 -12.08 -18.69 15.66
N LYS A 228 -13.11 -19.26 15.04
CA LYS A 228 -13.56 -18.91 13.68
C LYS A 228 -14.73 -17.95 13.70
N PHE A 229 -14.70 -16.96 12.83
CA PHE A 229 -15.81 -16.02 12.65
C PHE A 229 -16.98 -16.64 11.90
N GLU A 230 -18.17 -16.14 12.21
CA GLU A 230 -19.35 -16.39 11.38
C GLU A 230 -19.12 -15.79 10.00
N ALA A 231 -19.49 -16.54 8.97
CA ALA A 231 -19.26 -16.18 7.59
C ALA A 231 -20.54 -16.29 6.76
N GLU A 232 -20.80 -15.26 5.97
CA GLU A 232 -21.82 -15.25 4.92
C GLU A 232 -21.15 -15.42 3.55
N GLN A 233 -21.74 -16.24 2.67
CA GLN A 233 -21.28 -16.31 1.28
C GLN A 233 -21.86 -15.14 0.50
N LYS A 234 -20.98 -14.29 -0.03
CA LYS A 234 -21.37 -13.12 -0.82
C LYS A 234 -20.62 -13.14 -2.15
N SER A 235 -21.35 -12.97 -3.24
CA SER A 235 -20.76 -12.82 -4.57
C SER A 235 -20.27 -11.37 -4.72
N LEU A 236 -18.95 -11.18 -4.79
CA LEU A 236 -18.33 -9.86 -4.81
C LEU A 236 -17.67 -9.53 -6.14
N THR A 237 -17.75 -8.26 -6.50
CA THR A 237 -16.94 -7.62 -7.55
C THR A 237 -15.52 -7.36 -7.02
N LEU A 238 -14.61 -6.85 -7.85
CA LEU A 238 -13.27 -6.46 -7.38
C LEU A 238 -13.33 -5.31 -6.37
N GLY A 239 -14.26 -4.37 -6.55
CA GLY A 239 -14.55 -3.28 -5.62
C GLY A 239 -15.07 -3.83 -4.29
N GLY A 240 -16.06 -4.73 -4.34
CA GLY A 240 -16.58 -5.43 -3.16
C GLY A 240 -15.49 -6.22 -2.43
N TYR A 241 -14.63 -6.92 -3.17
CA TYR A 241 -13.49 -7.66 -2.63
C TYR A 241 -12.52 -6.76 -1.86
N LEU A 242 -12.33 -5.51 -2.29
CA LEU A 242 -11.47 -4.54 -1.60
C LEU A 242 -12.14 -3.88 -0.39
N SER A 243 -13.46 -3.77 -0.36
CA SER A 243 -14.19 -3.03 0.68
C SER A 243 -14.81 -3.92 1.77
N GLU A 244 -15.08 -5.18 1.48
CA GLU A 244 -15.75 -6.11 2.40
C GLU A 244 -14.76 -6.87 3.29
N PRO A 245 -15.14 -7.25 4.52
CA PRO A 245 -14.31 -8.03 5.43
C PRO A 245 -14.24 -9.50 5.00
N VAL A 246 -13.59 -9.76 3.86
CA VAL A 246 -13.41 -11.11 3.33
C VAL A 246 -12.56 -11.93 4.30
N LEU A 247 -12.99 -13.14 4.63
CA LEU A 247 -12.30 -14.07 5.50
C LEU A 247 -11.34 -14.97 4.72
N ASN A 248 -10.29 -15.43 5.39
CA ASN A 248 -9.44 -16.51 4.89
C ASN A 248 -10.21 -17.84 4.82
N SER A 249 -9.64 -18.85 4.16
CA SER A 249 -10.30 -20.16 4.00
C SER A 249 -10.56 -20.91 5.33
N ALA A 250 -9.90 -20.53 6.41
CA ALA A 250 -10.09 -21.11 7.74
C ALA A 250 -11.13 -20.36 8.59
N HIS A 251 -11.65 -19.22 8.10
CA HIS A 251 -12.52 -18.28 8.80
C HIS A 251 -11.95 -17.73 10.10
N THR A 252 -10.62 -17.73 10.27
CA THR A 252 -9.97 -17.29 11.53
C THR A 252 -9.46 -15.85 11.49
N ALA A 253 -9.35 -15.26 10.31
CA ALA A 253 -8.87 -13.90 10.12
C ALA A 253 -9.35 -13.34 8.79
N LEU A 254 -9.29 -12.00 8.66
CA LEU A 254 -9.50 -11.33 7.39
C LEU A 254 -8.41 -11.72 6.38
N ALA A 255 -8.81 -11.95 5.14
CA ALA A 255 -7.92 -12.12 4.02
C ALA A 255 -7.27 -10.78 3.64
N ASP A 256 -6.01 -10.81 3.18
CA ASP A 256 -5.37 -9.63 2.62
C ASP A 256 -5.85 -9.41 1.17
N THR A 257 -6.95 -8.67 1.05
CA THR A 257 -7.60 -8.37 -0.23
C THR A 257 -6.83 -7.32 -1.03
N THR A 258 -6.08 -6.44 -0.34
CA THR A 258 -5.30 -5.39 -1.00
C THR A 258 -4.10 -5.98 -1.73
N ALA A 259 -3.33 -6.87 -1.09
CA ALA A 259 -2.16 -7.50 -1.70
C ALA A 259 -2.54 -8.44 -2.87
N THR A 260 -3.76 -8.95 -2.88
CA THR A 260 -4.24 -9.93 -3.86
C THR A 260 -5.11 -9.35 -4.98
N ALA A 261 -5.52 -8.09 -4.87
CA ALA A 261 -6.42 -7.41 -5.81
C ALA A 261 -5.99 -7.50 -7.28
N MET A 262 -4.69 -7.33 -7.57
CA MET A 262 -4.17 -7.45 -8.93
C MET A 262 -4.42 -8.86 -9.50
N PHE A 263 -4.29 -9.90 -8.69
CA PHE A 263 -4.52 -11.27 -9.14
C PHE A 263 -5.99 -11.56 -9.37
N VAL A 264 -6.88 -10.97 -8.56
CA VAL A 264 -8.33 -11.02 -8.80
C VAL A 264 -8.68 -10.32 -10.11
N MET A 265 -8.14 -9.12 -10.35
CA MET A 265 -8.30 -8.38 -11.61
C MET A 265 -7.82 -9.21 -12.82
N LEU A 266 -6.69 -9.92 -12.68
CA LEU A 266 -6.12 -10.76 -13.74
C LEU A 266 -6.99 -11.97 -14.09
N ARG A 267 -7.92 -12.41 -13.25
CA ARG A 267 -8.79 -13.58 -13.54
C ARG A 267 -9.67 -13.37 -14.75
N ALA A 268 -10.04 -12.13 -15.03
CA ALA A 268 -10.85 -11.81 -16.19
C ALA A 268 -10.08 -11.92 -17.51
N TYR A 269 -8.74 -11.95 -17.48
CA TYR A 269 -7.89 -12.00 -18.67
C TYR A 269 -7.60 -13.45 -19.09
N PRO A 270 -7.30 -13.71 -20.38
CA PRO A 270 -6.77 -15.01 -20.77
C PRO A 270 -5.40 -15.26 -20.13
N LEU A 271 -4.99 -16.53 -20.05
CA LEU A 271 -3.68 -16.92 -19.50
C LEU A 271 -3.43 -16.48 -18.04
N VAL A 272 -4.49 -16.41 -17.21
CA VAL A 272 -4.45 -16.00 -15.79
C VAL A 272 -3.28 -16.61 -15.03
N THR A 273 -3.05 -17.91 -15.16
CA THR A 273 -1.98 -18.60 -14.45
C THR A 273 -0.60 -18.05 -14.84
N LEU A 274 -0.38 -17.79 -16.13
CA LEU A 274 0.89 -17.26 -16.62
C LEU A 274 1.09 -15.81 -16.18
N THR A 275 0.08 -14.95 -16.31
CA THR A 275 0.19 -13.53 -15.91
C THR A 275 0.34 -13.40 -14.40
N ALA A 276 -0.34 -14.22 -13.61
CA ALA A 276 -0.16 -14.31 -12.17
C ALA A 276 1.26 -14.75 -11.81
N LEU A 277 1.82 -15.77 -12.47
CA LEU A 277 3.21 -16.19 -12.26
C LEU A 277 4.20 -15.07 -12.60
N ILE A 278 4.01 -14.38 -13.72
CA ILE A 278 4.84 -13.23 -14.11
C ILE A 278 4.74 -12.10 -13.07
N GLY A 279 3.52 -11.79 -12.61
CA GLY A 279 3.28 -10.79 -11.57
C GLY A 279 3.99 -11.13 -10.26
N THR A 280 3.80 -12.35 -9.77
CA THR A 280 4.46 -12.86 -8.56
C THR A 280 5.99 -12.81 -8.69
N LEU A 281 6.53 -13.30 -9.82
CA LEU A 281 7.97 -13.25 -10.07
C LEU A 281 8.48 -11.81 -10.12
N SER A 282 7.73 -10.90 -10.74
CA SER A 282 8.08 -9.48 -10.83
C SER A 282 8.15 -8.86 -9.43
N VAL A 283 7.16 -9.12 -8.57
CA VAL A 283 7.17 -8.62 -7.17
C VAL A 283 8.38 -9.15 -6.41
N ILE A 284 8.70 -10.44 -6.53
CA ILE A 284 9.88 -11.05 -5.89
C ILE A 284 11.16 -10.38 -6.41
N LEU A 285 11.30 -10.19 -7.72
CA LEU A 285 12.48 -9.57 -8.31
C LEU A 285 12.62 -8.09 -7.94
N PHE A 286 11.51 -7.35 -7.91
CA PHE A 286 11.48 -5.97 -7.41
C PHE A 286 11.94 -5.91 -5.96
N PHE A 287 11.41 -6.78 -5.10
CA PHE A 287 11.79 -6.82 -3.70
C PHE A 287 13.30 -7.10 -3.53
N VAL A 288 13.82 -8.14 -4.19
CA VAL A 288 15.23 -8.52 -4.11
C VAL A 288 16.15 -7.43 -4.64
N THR A 289 15.84 -6.85 -5.80
CA THR A 289 16.69 -5.80 -6.42
C THR A 289 16.61 -4.47 -5.67
N SER A 290 15.45 -4.13 -5.11
CA SER A 290 15.25 -2.96 -4.27
C SER A 290 15.99 -3.09 -2.93
N SER A 291 15.86 -4.24 -2.25
CA SER A 291 16.57 -4.50 -1.00
C SER A 291 18.09 -4.47 -1.21
N ASP A 292 18.62 -5.13 -2.25
CA ASP A 292 20.05 -5.10 -2.56
C ASP A 292 20.61 -3.67 -2.76
N SER A 293 19.80 -2.79 -3.37
CA SER A 293 20.12 -1.38 -3.59
C SER A 293 20.04 -0.55 -2.30
N ALA A 294 19.02 -0.79 -1.48
CA ALA A 294 18.82 -0.12 -0.19
C ALA A 294 19.94 -0.46 0.79
N SER A 295 20.24 -1.75 0.95
CA SER A 295 21.30 -2.20 1.87
C SER A 295 22.68 -1.71 1.44
N LEU A 296 22.94 -1.57 0.13
CA LEU A 296 24.18 -0.98 -0.36
C LEU A 296 24.30 0.50 0.04
N VAL A 297 23.24 1.27 -0.14
CA VAL A 297 23.26 2.70 0.21
C VAL A 297 23.33 2.90 1.73
N ALA A 298 22.60 2.09 2.51
CA ALA A 298 22.70 2.08 3.96
C ALA A 298 24.16 1.84 4.43
N ASP A 299 24.84 0.86 3.81
CA ASP A 299 26.22 0.54 4.14
C ASP A 299 27.20 1.65 3.71
N ILE A 300 27.00 2.27 2.54
CA ILE A 300 27.79 3.44 2.12
C ILE A 300 27.67 4.57 3.15
N ILE A 301 26.45 4.87 3.62
CA ILE A 301 26.22 5.92 4.62
C ILE A 301 26.88 5.56 5.95
N ALA A 302 26.70 4.33 6.42
CA ALA A 302 27.25 3.85 7.70
C ALA A 302 28.78 3.72 7.71
N SER A 303 29.39 3.46 6.56
CA SER A 303 30.84 3.31 6.40
C SER A 303 31.60 4.61 6.13
N GLY A 304 30.93 5.77 6.25
CA GLY A 304 31.52 7.09 6.03
C GLY A 304 31.67 7.46 4.55
N GLY A 305 30.80 6.94 3.69
CA GLY A 305 30.75 7.25 2.26
C GLY A 305 31.65 6.39 1.38
N ARG A 306 32.14 5.23 1.86
CA ARG A 306 32.97 4.33 1.05
C ARG A 306 32.12 3.71 -0.06
N ALA A 307 32.57 3.86 -1.31
CA ALA A 307 31.79 3.45 -2.48
C ALA A 307 31.65 1.93 -2.66
N ASP A 308 32.52 1.14 -2.02
CA ASP A 308 32.54 -0.32 -2.06
C ASP A 308 32.75 -0.86 -0.63
N PRO A 309 31.69 -0.94 0.18
CA PRO A 309 31.77 -1.43 1.55
C PRO A 309 31.84 -2.96 1.60
N ALA A 310 32.31 -3.51 2.73
CA ALA A 310 32.57 -4.94 2.83
C ALA A 310 31.28 -5.78 2.73
N LEU A 311 31.38 -6.98 2.16
CA LEU A 311 30.22 -7.85 1.99
C LEU A 311 29.48 -8.13 3.32
N GLY A 312 30.22 -8.27 4.43
CA GLY A 312 29.63 -8.55 5.75
C GLY A 312 28.75 -7.42 6.27
N THR A 313 29.17 -6.16 6.11
CA THR A 313 28.37 -5.00 6.54
C THR A 313 27.14 -4.82 5.67
N ARG A 314 27.25 -5.13 4.37
CA ARG A 314 26.10 -5.10 3.45
C ARG A 314 25.06 -6.18 3.79
N LEU A 315 25.51 -7.40 4.07
CA LEU A 315 24.63 -8.49 4.49
C LEU A 315 23.93 -8.17 5.82
N PHE A 316 24.64 -7.53 6.75
CA PHE A 316 24.06 -7.05 8.00
C PHE A 316 22.86 -6.12 7.75
N TRP A 317 23.02 -5.11 6.89
CA TRP A 317 21.92 -4.19 6.56
C TRP A 317 20.75 -4.89 5.87
N GLY A 318 21.00 -5.79 4.92
CA GLY A 318 19.93 -6.53 4.25
C GLY A 318 19.15 -7.46 5.18
N ILE A 319 19.83 -8.15 6.10
CA ILE A 319 19.17 -8.98 7.11
C ILE A 319 18.38 -8.11 8.08
N LEU A 320 18.95 -6.99 8.54
CA LEU A 320 18.28 -6.08 9.46
C LEU A 320 16.99 -5.49 8.86
N GLU A 321 17.04 -5.06 7.59
CA GLU A 321 15.88 -4.58 6.83
C GLU A 321 14.79 -5.68 6.74
N GLY A 322 15.17 -6.91 6.42
CA GLY A 322 14.24 -8.04 6.32
C GLY A 322 13.61 -8.42 7.67
N VAL A 323 14.40 -8.41 8.76
CA VAL A 323 13.90 -8.66 10.11
C VAL A 323 12.95 -7.55 10.55
N LEU A 324 13.31 -6.28 10.32
CA LEU A 324 12.46 -5.15 10.65
C LEU A 324 11.12 -5.22 9.90
N ALA A 325 11.15 -5.49 8.59
CA ALA A 325 9.95 -5.67 7.78
C ALA A 325 9.07 -6.82 8.30
N SER A 326 9.68 -7.96 8.65
CA SER A 326 8.96 -9.12 9.20
C SER A 326 8.30 -8.80 10.54
N VAL A 327 9.02 -8.12 11.45
CA VAL A 327 8.49 -7.72 12.76
C VAL A 327 7.35 -6.71 12.60
N LEU A 328 7.48 -5.72 11.71
CA LEU A 328 6.42 -4.72 11.48
C LEU A 328 5.16 -5.34 10.87
N LEU A 329 5.31 -6.30 9.96
CA LEU A 329 4.20 -7.05 9.39
C LEU A 329 3.48 -7.90 10.44
N LEU A 330 4.24 -8.61 11.29
CA LEU A 330 3.70 -9.44 12.38
C LEU A 330 3.07 -8.61 13.50
N ALA A 331 3.59 -7.41 13.73
CA ALA A 331 3.04 -6.45 14.67
C ALA A 331 1.72 -5.90 14.12
N GLY A 332 1.74 -4.86 13.28
CA GLY A 332 0.50 -4.16 12.89
C GLY A 332 0.20 -4.14 11.39
N GLY A 333 0.81 -5.04 10.62
CA GLY A 333 0.59 -5.15 9.18
C GLY A 333 0.77 -3.81 8.45
N LEU A 334 -0.16 -3.52 7.52
CA LEU A 334 -0.15 -2.28 6.74
C LEU A 334 -0.21 -1.02 7.62
N LYS A 335 -1.01 -1.03 8.69
CA LYS A 335 -1.20 0.13 9.56
C LYS A 335 0.06 0.49 10.34
N ALA A 336 0.81 -0.52 10.81
CA ALA A 336 2.13 -0.29 11.43
C ALA A 336 3.13 0.29 10.42
N LEU A 337 3.16 -0.24 9.19
CA LEU A 337 4.04 0.27 8.13
C LEU A 337 3.73 1.73 7.77
N GLN A 338 2.44 2.08 7.68
CA GLN A 338 2.00 3.45 7.42
C GLN A 338 2.42 4.40 8.54
N THR A 339 2.17 4.02 9.80
CA THR A 339 2.51 4.83 10.98
C THR A 339 4.02 5.04 11.10
N GLY A 340 4.81 3.97 10.90
CA GLY A 340 6.27 4.05 10.91
C GLY A 340 6.80 4.99 9.82
N SER A 341 6.25 4.93 8.61
CA SER A 341 6.64 5.78 7.47
C SER A 341 6.37 7.26 7.74
N ILE A 342 5.20 7.60 8.29
CA ILE A 342 4.87 9.00 8.65
C ILE A 342 5.80 9.51 9.76
N THR A 343 6.06 8.68 10.77
CA THR A 343 6.89 9.03 11.92
C THR A 343 8.34 9.32 11.52
N ILE A 344 8.90 8.51 10.62
CA ILE A 344 10.26 8.71 10.08
C ILE A 344 10.30 9.85 9.06
N GLY A 345 9.25 10.02 8.25
CA GLY A 345 9.18 11.06 7.23
C GLY A 345 9.26 12.47 7.82
N LEU A 346 8.65 12.71 8.99
CA LEU A 346 8.61 14.04 9.61
C LEU A 346 10.00 14.65 9.92
N PRO A 347 10.92 13.98 10.65
CA PRO A 347 12.27 14.52 10.88
C PRO A 347 13.06 14.63 9.57
N PHE A 348 12.89 13.71 8.62
CA PHE A 348 13.53 13.80 7.31
C PHE A 348 13.02 14.98 6.47
N CYS A 349 11.77 15.39 6.64
CA CYS A 349 11.24 16.58 5.99
C CYS A 349 12.04 17.83 6.36
N VAL A 350 12.35 18.01 7.66
CA VAL A 350 13.20 19.10 8.14
C VAL A 350 14.59 19.02 7.49
N LEU A 351 15.17 17.82 7.41
CA LEU A 351 16.47 17.62 6.75
C LEU A 351 16.44 17.98 5.26
N ILE A 352 15.41 17.57 4.52
CA ILE A 352 15.27 17.91 3.10
C ILE A 352 15.18 19.42 2.90
N VAL A 353 14.42 20.13 3.75
CA VAL A 353 14.35 21.60 3.69
C VAL A 353 15.74 22.22 3.88
N LEU A 354 16.51 21.75 4.85
CA LEU A 354 17.91 22.19 5.06
C LEU A 354 18.81 21.84 3.86
N MET A 355 18.63 20.68 3.24
CA MET A 355 19.36 20.28 2.04
C MET A 355 19.02 21.17 0.84
N CYS A 356 17.75 21.58 0.67
CA CYS A 356 17.35 22.54 -0.36
C CYS A 356 18.06 23.90 -0.17
N PHE A 357 18.13 24.40 1.07
CA PHE A 357 18.88 25.63 1.37
C PHE A 357 20.39 25.47 1.09
N SER A 358 20.97 24.33 1.49
CA SER A 358 22.38 24.02 1.24
C SER A 358 22.70 23.96 -0.27
N LEU A 359 21.86 23.29 -1.05
CA LEU A 359 21.99 23.20 -2.50
C LEU A 359 21.87 24.58 -3.16
N ALA A 360 20.86 25.37 -2.78
CA ALA A 360 20.68 26.71 -3.31
C ALA A 360 21.89 27.61 -3.01
N LYS A 361 22.47 27.50 -1.81
CA LYS A 361 23.70 28.20 -1.44
C LYS A 361 24.89 27.74 -2.29
N GLY A 362 25.09 26.42 -2.41
CA GLY A 362 26.18 25.84 -3.20
C GLY A 362 26.15 26.27 -4.67
N LEU A 363 24.98 26.20 -5.31
CA LEU A 363 24.78 26.63 -6.69
C LEU A 363 25.04 28.14 -6.89
N ARG A 364 24.64 28.97 -5.92
CA ARG A 364 24.90 30.43 -5.96
C ARG A 364 26.39 30.73 -5.82
N GLU A 365 27.11 30.00 -4.98
CA GLU A 365 28.57 30.17 -4.83
C GLU A 365 29.31 29.72 -6.08
N GLU A 366 28.90 28.63 -6.71
CA GLU A 366 29.46 28.13 -7.96
C GLU A 366 29.23 29.10 -9.13
N ALA A 367 28.00 29.62 -9.26
CA ALA A 367 27.66 30.60 -10.28
C ALA A 367 28.49 31.89 -10.16
N ARG A 368 28.90 32.28 -8.94
CA ARG A 368 29.80 33.42 -8.71
C ARG A 368 31.26 33.12 -9.06
N ARG A 369 31.66 31.85 -9.11
CA ARG A 369 33.04 31.41 -9.39
C ARG A 369 33.27 31.09 -10.87
N MET A 370 32.21 30.91 -11.67
CA MET A 370 32.35 30.73 -13.11
C MET A 370 32.74 32.06 -13.78
N PRO A 371 33.82 32.11 -14.57
CA PRO A 371 34.09 33.26 -15.43
C PRO A 371 32.96 33.42 -16.45
N SER A 372 32.55 34.67 -16.68
CA SER A 372 31.49 35.06 -17.62
C SER A 372 31.72 34.61 -19.04
#